data_AF-A0A7Z2W0S5-F1
#
_entry.id   AF-A0A7Z2W0S5-F1
#
_cell.length_a   1.000
_cell.length_b   1.000
_cell.length_c   1.000
_cell.angle_alpha   90.00
_cell.angle_beta   90.00
_cell.angle_gamma   90.00
#
_symmetry.space_group_name_H-M   'P 1'
#
loop_
_entity.id
_entity.type
_entity.pdbx_description
1 polymer ?
#
loop_
_entity_poly.entity_id
_entity_poly.type
_entity_poly.pdbx_seq_one_letter_code
_entity_poly.pdbx_strand_id
1 'polypeptide(L)'
;MSDPSTSSAGAPVHTLAIDGAAIHGIASFYDEINRVFMAGEDWTLGPSLDALDDMLYGGYGALRGRAPALVLWHGMDRARAALGVAATRAYYLDKLAQPQSFKPEPVRAALARLAQGGPTYFDLVLQVFAGHPNIVLRAAPGQEHGGPPA
;
A
#
# COMPACT_ATOMS: atom_id res chain seq x y z
N MET A 1 46.55 21.02 -6.43
CA MET A 1 46.58 19.63 -5.94
C MET A 1 45.31 19.42 -5.15
N SER A 2 44.44 18.62 -5.74
CA SER A 2 43.10 18.12 -5.43
C SER A 2 42.46 18.40 -4.06
N ASP A 3 41.30 19.06 -4.11
CA ASP A 3 40.17 18.80 -3.19
C ASP A 3 39.63 17.38 -3.45
N PRO A 4 39.39 16.55 -2.42
CA PRO A 4 38.48 15.43 -2.57
C PRO A 4 37.06 15.97 -2.45
N SER A 5 36.40 16.21 -3.59
CA SER A 5 34.94 16.23 -3.63
C SER A 5 34.46 14.86 -3.17
N THR A 6 34.10 14.74 -1.90
CA THR A 6 33.34 13.63 -1.37
C THR A 6 32.06 13.56 -2.19
N SER A 7 32.03 12.66 -3.17
CA SER A 7 30.78 12.17 -3.72
C SER A 7 30.00 11.62 -2.53
N SER A 8 28.96 12.33 -2.13
CA SER A 8 27.90 11.74 -1.32
C SER A 8 27.26 10.68 -2.20
N ALA A 9 27.81 9.45 -2.16
CA ALA A 9 27.12 8.27 -2.63
C ALA A 9 25.85 8.20 -1.77
N GLY A 10 24.74 8.67 -2.33
CA GLY A 10 23.45 8.64 -1.65
C GLY A 10 23.24 7.23 -1.12
N ALA A 11 22.91 7.13 0.18
CA ALA A 11 22.67 5.84 0.82
C ALA A 11 21.74 4.99 -0.08
N PRO A 12 21.99 3.68 -0.20
CA PRO A 12 21.19 2.83 -1.08
C PRO A 12 19.71 2.96 -0.68
N VAL A 13 18.88 3.41 -1.63
CA VAL A 13 17.44 3.50 -1.43
C VAL A 13 16.90 2.09 -1.30
N HIS A 14 16.31 1.79 -0.15
CA HIS A 14 15.73 0.48 0.10
C HIS A 14 14.55 0.28 -0.87
N THR A 15 14.66 -0.71 -1.76
CA THR A 15 13.62 -0.97 -2.78
C THR A 15 12.78 -2.15 -2.37
N LEU A 16 11.47 -1.92 -2.29
CA LEU A 16 10.45 -2.90 -1.91
C LEU A 16 9.52 -3.14 -3.09
N ALA A 17 9.08 -4.38 -3.28
CA ALA A 17 8.28 -4.78 -4.42
C ALA A 17 6.94 -5.40 -3.99
N ILE A 18 5.84 -4.75 -4.36
CA ILE A 18 4.47 -5.23 -4.19
C ILE A 18 4.02 -5.94 -5.46
N ASP A 19 3.54 -7.17 -5.35
CA ASP A 19 2.92 -7.92 -6.43
C ASP A 19 1.39 -7.77 -6.44
N GLY A 20 0.89 -6.93 -7.34
CA GLY A 20 -0.54 -6.73 -7.56
C GLY A 20 -1.27 -7.94 -8.11
N ALA A 21 -0.59 -8.97 -8.64
CA ALA A 21 -1.24 -10.22 -9.04
C ALA A 21 -1.65 -11.08 -7.84
N ALA A 22 -0.99 -10.91 -6.68
CA ALA A 22 -1.37 -11.57 -5.43
C ALA A 22 -2.61 -10.91 -4.76
N ILE A 23 -3.01 -9.72 -5.21
CA ILE A 23 -4.08 -8.94 -4.59
C ILE A 23 -5.41 -9.20 -5.29
N HIS A 24 -6.30 -9.91 -4.61
CA HIS A 24 -7.67 -10.21 -5.06
C HIS A 24 -8.76 -9.69 -4.09
N GLY A 25 -8.36 -8.91 -3.09
CA GLY A 25 -9.22 -8.26 -2.12
C GLY A 25 -8.42 -7.65 -0.97
N ILE A 26 -9.11 -7.05 0.02
CA ILE A 26 -8.46 -6.34 1.13
C ILE A 26 -7.60 -7.28 1.97
N ALA A 27 -8.08 -8.49 2.30
CA ALA A 27 -7.29 -9.45 3.08
C ALA A 27 -5.96 -9.80 2.38
N SER A 28 -6.01 -10.22 1.11
CA SER A 28 -4.82 -10.53 0.31
C SER A 28 -3.88 -9.34 0.11
N PHE A 29 -4.41 -8.10 0.13
CA PHE A 29 -3.55 -6.92 0.14
C PHE A 29 -2.72 -6.85 1.41
N TYR A 30 -3.30 -7.09 2.59
CA TYR A 30 -2.53 -7.11 3.83
C TYR A 30 -1.60 -8.32 3.94
N ASP A 31 -1.95 -9.47 3.36
CA ASP A 31 -1.02 -10.60 3.24
C ASP A 31 0.23 -10.20 2.45
N GLU A 32 0.03 -9.49 1.33
CA GLU A 32 1.12 -8.97 0.52
C GLU A 32 1.94 -7.89 1.24
N ILE A 33 1.27 -6.97 1.95
CA ILE A 33 1.96 -5.98 2.79
C ILE A 33 2.79 -6.68 3.87
N ASN A 34 2.27 -7.71 4.53
CA ASN A 34 3.02 -8.47 5.52
C ASN A 34 4.23 -9.19 4.91
N ARG A 35 4.07 -9.78 3.73
CA ARG A 35 5.17 -10.43 2.99
C ARG A 35 6.29 -9.44 2.66
N VAL A 36 5.94 -8.22 2.24
CA VAL A 36 6.92 -7.22 1.77
C VAL A 36 7.55 -6.45 2.91
N PHE A 37 6.75 -5.99 3.87
CA PHE A 37 7.19 -5.06 4.89
C PHE A 37 7.44 -5.72 6.25
N MET A 38 6.77 -6.83 6.56
CA MET A 38 6.78 -7.42 7.91
C MET A 38 7.52 -8.75 8.01
N ALA A 39 8.18 -9.21 6.94
CA ALA A 39 8.85 -10.53 6.90
C ALA A 39 9.91 -10.77 7.99
N GLY A 40 10.44 -9.70 8.60
CA GLY A 40 11.42 -9.78 9.70
C GLY A 40 10.82 -9.57 11.09
N GLU A 41 9.50 -9.46 11.23
CA GLU A 41 8.80 -9.31 12.50
C GLU A 41 8.07 -10.61 12.89
N ASP A 42 7.94 -10.88 14.19
CA ASP A 42 7.27 -12.08 14.70
C ASP A 42 5.72 -11.95 14.73
N TRP A 43 5.18 -10.90 14.13
CA TRP A 43 3.76 -10.57 14.10
C TRP A 43 3.37 -9.93 12.77
N THR A 44 2.08 -10.01 12.44
CA THR A 44 1.52 -9.49 11.18
C THR A 44 0.59 -8.32 11.43
N LEU A 45 0.61 -7.34 10.53
CA LEU A 45 -0.37 -6.26 10.47
C LEU A 45 -1.77 -6.83 10.20
N GLY A 46 -2.74 -6.38 10.99
CA GLY A 46 -4.15 -6.62 10.71
C GLY A 46 -4.67 -5.75 9.56
N PRO A 47 -5.83 -6.09 8.97
CA PRO A 47 -6.36 -5.41 7.80
C PRO A 47 -7.00 -4.05 8.13
N SER A 48 -6.17 -3.03 8.39
CA SER A 48 -6.59 -1.66 8.72
C SER A 48 -5.72 -0.61 8.03
N LEU A 49 -6.36 0.44 7.50
CA LEU A 49 -5.65 1.59 6.93
C LEU A 49 -4.79 2.31 7.98
N ASP A 50 -5.22 2.32 9.24
CA ASP A 50 -4.43 2.90 10.34
C ASP A 50 -3.15 2.08 10.58
N ALA A 51 -3.27 0.75 10.51
CA ALA A 51 -2.11 -0.14 10.67
C ALA A 51 -1.13 0.00 9.49
N LEU A 52 -1.63 0.19 8.27
CA LEU A 52 -0.81 0.53 7.11
C LEU A 52 -0.09 1.88 7.33
N ASP A 53 -0.83 2.91 7.76
CA ASP A 53 -0.28 4.25 7.99
C ASP A 53 0.84 4.23 9.06
N ASP A 54 0.60 3.55 10.18
CA ASP A 54 1.58 3.35 11.26
C ASP A 54 2.85 2.65 10.77
N MET A 55 2.71 1.63 9.92
CA MET A 55 3.85 0.90 9.36
C MET A 55 4.72 1.81 8.48
N LEU A 56 4.10 2.65 7.66
CA LEU A 56 4.81 3.54 6.74
C LEU A 56 5.61 4.64 7.45
N TYR A 57 5.28 4.97 8.71
CA TYR A 57 6.12 5.84 9.55
C TYR A 57 7.48 5.23 9.93
N GLY A 58 7.71 3.92 9.68
CA GLY A 58 9.03 3.28 9.78
C GLY A 58 9.47 2.91 11.20
N GLY A 59 8.54 2.59 12.10
CA GLY A 59 8.85 2.10 13.45
C GLY A 59 9.31 0.64 13.49
N TYR A 60 8.98 -0.14 12.47
CA TYR A 60 9.19 -1.60 12.42
C TYR A 60 9.22 -2.10 10.98
N GLY A 61 9.48 -3.39 10.81
CA GLY A 61 9.53 -4.04 9.50
C GLY A 61 10.70 -3.54 8.65
N ALA A 62 10.55 -3.69 7.33
CA ALA A 62 11.53 -3.28 6.33
C ALA A 62 11.80 -1.77 6.32
N LEU A 63 10.92 -0.97 6.92
CA LEU A 63 11.06 0.48 7.03
C LEU A 63 11.63 0.93 8.38
N ARG A 64 12.01 -0.01 9.27
CA ARG A 64 12.57 0.32 10.58
C ARG A 64 13.76 1.25 10.45
N GLY A 65 13.75 2.33 11.23
CA GLY A 65 14.79 3.36 11.19
C GLY A 65 14.52 4.50 10.20
N ARG A 66 13.35 4.49 9.54
CA ARG A 66 12.84 5.60 8.71
C ARG A 66 13.74 5.96 7.53
N ALA A 67 14.49 4.99 7.02
CA ALA A 67 15.29 5.20 5.82
C ALA A 67 14.38 5.45 4.60
N PRO A 68 14.78 6.32 3.65
CA PRO A 68 14.03 6.49 2.41
C PRO A 68 13.86 5.18 1.65
N ALA A 69 12.65 4.94 1.16
CA ALA A 69 12.30 3.71 0.45
C ALA A 69 11.61 3.99 -0.89
N LEU A 70 11.91 3.15 -1.87
CA LEU A 70 11.22 3.08 -3.16
C LEU A 70 10.32 1.85 -3.15
N VAL A 71 9.01 2.06 -3.28
CA VAL A 71 8.04 0.97 -3.43
C VAL A 71 7.67 0.85 -4.91
N LEU A 72 8.02 -0.28 -5.51
CA LEU A 72 7.64 -0.66 -6.86
C LEU A 72 6.42 -1.55 -6.80
N TRP A 73 5.29 -1.09 -7.32
CA TRP A 73 4.05 -1.86 -7.33
C TRP A 73 3.77 -2.40 -8.73
N HIS A 74 3.98 -3.71 -8.88
CA HIS A 74 3.72 -4.46 -10.10
C HIS A 74 2.22 -4.77 -10.22
N GLY A 75 1.66 -4.74 -11.44
CA GLY A 75 0.26 -5.10 -11.65
C GLY A 75 -0.74 -4.21 -10.90
N MET A 76 -0.43 -2.93 -10.75
CA MET A 76 -1.24 -1.97 -9.98
C MET A 76 -2.71 -1.91 -10.47
N ASP A 77 -2.96 -2.11 -11.77
CA ASP A 77 -4.33 -2.18 -12.31
C ASP A 77 -5.14 -3.37 -11.78
N ARG A 78 -4.50 -4.51 -11.53
CA ARG A 78 -5.15 -5.69 -10.93
C ARG A 78 -5.55 -5.40 -9.49
N ALA A 79 -4.63 -4.83 -8.71
CA ALA A 79 -4.91 -4.41 -7.35
C ALA A 79 -6.01 -3.33 -7.31
N ARG A 80 -6.00 -2.38 -8.25
CA ARG A 80 -7.06 -1.36 -8.38
C ARG A 80 -8.43 -1.98 -8.61
N ALA A 81 -8.53 -2.98 -9.50
CA ALA A 81 -9.78 -3.69 -9.72
C ALA A 81 -10.22 -4.47 -8.47
N ALA A 82 -9.29 -5.20 -7.84
CA ALA A 82 -9.55 -6.02 -6.66
C ALA A 82 -9.93 -5.21 -5.40
N LEU A 83 -9.36 -4.01 -5.24
CA LEU A 83 -9.62 -3.09 -4.14
C LEU A 83 -10.62 -1.97 -4.53
N GLY A 84 -11.36 -2.17 -5.63
CA GLY A 84 -12.31 -1.21 -6.17
C GLY A 84 -13.62 -1.13 -5.39
N VAL A 85 -14.66 -0.61 -6.04
CA VAL A 85 -15.96 -0.30 -5.42
C VAL A 85 -16.57 -1.49 -4.67
N ALA A 86 -16.51 -2.69 -5.25
CA ALA A 86 -17.10 -3.89 -4.63
C ALA A 86 -16.44 -4.23 -3.28
N ALA A 87 -15.10 -4.29 -3.24
CA ALA A 87 -14.35 -4.55 -2.01
C ALA A 87 -14.54 -3.43 -0.98
N THR A 88 -14.55 -2.18 -1.44
CA THR A 88 -14.76 -1.01 -0.57
C THR A 88 -16.13 -1.04 0.09
N ARG A 89 -17.16 -1.41 -0.67
CA ARG A 89 -18.53 -1.55 -0.16
C ARG A 89 -18.61 -2.66 0.89
N ALA A 90 -18.04 -3.83 0.60
CA ALA A 90 -18.01 -4.96 1.54
C ALA A 90 -17.34 -4.54 2.87
N TYR A 91 -16.17 -3.90 2.78
CA TYR A 91 -15.46 -3.37 3.95
C TYR A 91 -16.31 -2.46 4.85
N TYR A 92 -17.04 -1.51 4.27
CA TYR A 92 -17.90 -0.64 5.07
C TYR A 92 -19.14 -1.36 5.62
N LEU A 93 -19.72 -2.30 4.89
CA LEU A 93 -20.83 -3.12 5.40
C LEU A 93 -20.39 -3.98 6.58
N ASP A 94 -19.21 -4.58 6.52
CA ASP A 94 -18.62 -5.36 7.61
C ASP A 94 -18.37 -4.50 8.85
N LYS A 95 -17.97 -3.23 8.67
CA LYS A 95 -17.87 -2.25 9.76
C LYS A 95 -19.22 -1.93 10.39
N LEU A 96 -20.28 -1.78 9.57
CA LEU A 96 -21.64 -1.54 10.08
C LEU A 96 -22.22 -2.74 10.84
N ALA A 97 -21.78 -3.96 10.51
CA ALA A 97 -22.13 -5.16 11.26
C ALA A 97 -21.47 -5.22 12.66
N GLN A 98 -20.55 -4.30 12.97
CA GLN A 98 -19.81 -4.24 14.24
C GLN A 98 -19.99 -2.87 14.93
N PRO A 99 -21.22 -2.48 15.30
CA PRO A 99 -21.52 -1.15 15.84
C PRO A 99 -20.86 -0.86 17.19
N GLN A 100 -20.46 -1.88 17.94
CA GLN A 100 -19.68 -1.74 19.18
C GLN A 100 -18.23 -1.29 18.94
N SER A 101 -17.70 -1.54 17.73
CA SER A 101 -16.30 -1.27 17.38
C SER A 101 -16.15 -0.06 16.45
N PHE A 102 -17.18 0.26 15.67
CA PHE A 102 -17.15 1.36 14.71
C PHE A 102 -18.35 2.28 14.85
N LYS A 103 -18.11 3.59 14.74
CA LYS A 103 -19.18 4.60 14.69
C LYS A 103 -19.94 4.45 13.36
N PRO A 104 -21.26 4.21 13.37
CA PRO A 104 -22.01 3.93 12.14
C PRO A 104 -22.14 5.13 11.21
N GLU A 105 -22.26 6.36 11.75
CA GLU A 105 -22.48 7.58 10.95
C GLU A 105 -21.36 7.87 9.93
N PRO A 106 -20.06 7.94 10.33
CA PRO A 106 -18.98 8.10 9.35
C PRO A 106 -18.93 7.00 8.29
N VAL A 107 -19.25 5.76 8.67
CA VAL A 107 -19.23 4.61 7.74
C VAL A 107 -20.37 4.72 6.73
N ARG A 108 -21.58 5.13 7.15
CA ARG A 108 -22.71 5.40 6.25
C ARG A 108 -22.40 6.55 5.29
N ALA A 109 -21.80 7.63 5.80
CA ALA A 109 -21.38 8.75 4.95
C ALA A 109 -20.34 8.32 3.91
N ALA A 110 -19.38 7.46 4.28
CA ALA A 110 -18.39 6.93 3.34
C ALA A 110 -19.03 6.04 2.25
N LEU A 111 -19.98 5.17 2.62
CA LEU A 111 -20.77 4.39 1.65
C LEU A 111 -21.56 5.28 0.69
N ALA A 112 -22.18 6.36 1.19
CA ALA A 112 -22.92 7.30 0.36
C ALA A 112 -22.01 8.06 -0.62
N ARG A 113 -20.80 8.41 -0.20
CA ARG A 113 -19.78 9.01 -1.08
C ARG A 113 -19.32 8.02 -2.14
N LEU A 114 -19.03 6.77 -1.76
CA LEU A 114 -18.64 5.72 -2.69
C LEU A 114 -19.70 5.53 -3.80
N ALA A 115 -20.98 5.56 -3.44
CA ALA A 115 -22.08 5.46 -4.42
C ALA A 115 -22.15 6.63 -5.41
N GLN A 116 -21.55 7.77 -5.08
CA GLN A 116 -21.47 8.96 -5.93
C GLN A 116 -20.14 9.08 -6.69
N GLY A 117 -19.35 7.99 -6.74
CA GLY A 117 -18.02 8.00 -7.37
C GLY A 117 -16.90 8.50 -6.45
N GLY A 118 -17.13 8.49 -5.14
CA GLY A 118 -16.09 8.74 -4.13
C GLY A 118 -15.00 7.67 -4.08
N PRO A 119 -14.01 7.83 -3.19
CA PRO A 119 -12.79 7.01 -3.18
C PRO A 119 -13.08 5.54 -2.88
N THR A 120 -12.41 4.67 -3.61
CA THR A 120 -12.29 3.24 -3.35
C THR A 120 -11.23 2.95 -2.30
N TYR A 121 -11.17 1.71 -1.81
CA TYR A 121 -10.13 1.26 -0.89
C TYR A 121 -8.74 1.41 -1.52
N PHE A 122 -8.61 1.15 -2.82
CA PHE A 122 -7.38 1.42 -3.56
C PHE A 122 -6.96 2.90 -3.46
N ASP A 123 -7.90 3.83 -3.65
CA ASP A 123 -7.62 5.27 -3.55
C ASP A 123 -7.21 5.67 -2.13
N LEU A 124 -7.84 5.07 -1.11
CA LEU A 124 -7.47 5.29 0.29
C LEU A 124 -6.06 4.77 0.59
N VAL A 125 -5.67 3.61 0.04
CA VAL A 125 -4.30 3.10 0.15
C VAL A 125 -3.30 4.08 -0.49
N LEU A 126 -3.59 4.59 -1.70
CA LEU A 126 -2.73 5.58 -2.34
C LEU A 126 -2.63 6.89 -1.53
N GLN A 127 -3.73 7.33 -0.91
CA GLN A 127 -3.72 8.50 -0.02
C GLN A 127 -2.85 8.27 1.20
N VAL A 128 -2.91 7.08 1.81
CA VAL A 128 -2.02 6.69 2.90
C VAL A 128 -0.57 6.79 2.44
N PHE A 129 -0.16 6.11 1.35
CA PHE A 129 1.20 6.22 0.81
C PHE A 129 1.63 7.67 0.52
N ALA A 130 0.75 8.50 -0.03
CA ALA A 130 1.03 9.91 -0.33
C ALA A 130 1.28 10.77 0.93
N GLY A 131 0.81 10.33 2.10
CA GLY A 131 1.08 10.97 3.39
C GLY A 131 2.52 10.78 3.90
N HIS A 132 3.30 9.88 3.29
CA HIS A 132 4.64 9.52 3.77
C HIS A 132 5.74 9.99 2.81
N PRO A 133 6.32 11.18 3.00
CA PRO A 133 7.27 11.77 2.04
C PRO A 133 8.59 11.02 1.92
N ASN A 134 8.92 10.16 2.90
CA ASN A 134 10.10 9.30 2.86
C ASN A 134 9.92 8.07 1.95
N ILE A 135 8.70 7.85 1.44
CA ILE A 135 8.35 6.70 0.62
C ILE A 135 7.96 7.19 -0.77
N VAL A 136 8.68 6.72 -1.77
CA VAL A 136 8.35 6.96 -3.17
C VAL A 136 7.60 5.75 -3.70
N LEU A 137 6.31 5.88 -3.96
CA LEU A 137 5.52 4.83 -4.61
C LEU A 137 5.53 5.03 -6.13
N ARG A 138 5.85 3.98 -6.89
CA ARG A 138 5.78 3.96 -8.35
C ARG A 138 5.11 2.70 -8.85
N ALA A 139 4.31 2.83 -9.91
CA ALA A 139 3.94 1.67 -10.71
C ALA A 139 5.21 1.12 -11.35
N ALA A 140 5.45 -0.18 -11.20
CA ALA A 140 6.55 -0.81 -11.91
C ALA A 140 6.24 -0.79 -13.42
N PRO A 141 7.24 -0.53 -14.29
CA PRO A 141 7.02 -0.63 -15.73
C PRO A 141 6.47 -2.02 -16.04
N GLY A 142 5.40 -2.06 -16.84
CA GLY A 142 4.83 -3.31 -17.31
C GLY A 142 5.96 -4.15 -17.91
N GLN A 143 6.10 -5.39 -17.45
CA GLN A 143 6.95 -6.34 -18.17
C GLN A 143 6.30 -6.51 -19.54
N GLU A 144 6.77 -5.76 -20.53
CA GLU A 144 6.44 -6.04 -21.92
C GLU A 144 6.89 -7.48 -22.15
N HIS A 145 5.91 -8.38 -22.27
CA HIS A 145 6.15 -9.75 -22.68
C HIS A 145 6.83 -9.63 -24.04
N GLY A 146 8.14 -9.90 -24.07
CA GLY A 146 8.87 -10.07 -25.31
C GLY A 146 8.17 -11.16 -26.11
N GLY A 147 7.36 -10.76 -27.09
CA GLY A 147 6.85 -11.67 -28.09
C GLY A 147 8.05 -12.35 -28.77
N PRO A 148 7.96 -13.65 -29.08
CA PRO A 148 9.06 -14.33 -29.73
C PRO A 148 9.35 -13.65 -31.08
N PRO A 149 10.62 -13.44 -31.46
CA PRO A 149 10.93 -12.95 -32.79
C PRO A 149 10.38 -13.95 -33.82
N ALA A 150 9.61 -13.43 -34.78
CA ALA A 150 9.17 -14.14 -35.97
C ALA A 150 10.35 -14.43 -36.91
#